data_AF-F5YH05-F1
#
_entry.id   AF-F5YH05-F1
#
_cell.length_a   1.000
_cell.length_b   1.000
_cell.length_c   1.000
_cell.angle_alpha   90.00
_cell.angle_beta   90.00
_cell.angle_gamma   90.00
#
_symmetry.space_group_name_H-M   'P 1'
#
loop_
_entity.id
_entity.type
_entity.pdbx_description
1 polymer ?
#
loop_
_entity_poly.entity_id
_entity_poly.type
_entity_poly.pdbx_seq_one_letter_code
_entity_poly.pdbx_strand_id
1 'polypeptide(L)'
;MRIKVTSIIAVISIAAYAAAIGTGVIRIFASINERRVVAQREFYDLADIASSAGALGFMEEPFIEAVRDTVAGSETLLGVIITGPYGVEYTYERENSTVITWVGDSPRFISRFGVSREPHFSPLRMGFRNANISAVTTEINYPIFTNILKQSLLMIFAALVLSGLSLLIYSLRIKKQPAMVDRKMQEAYAPAEKEPASSRTGSASKKAGPPPEQGGPQPEPARSAAGKEEDAKGRLEEELRRCSSTAEDLTFVLLELSLTAGFSVGDDDQVYRKFAGLVIQFFNNPGLNFEWGTRGIAVILPNVSLEDGFARADKFHKQILSGLPAIFPHRNDLRIGLAARTGRALAADRLILEASKALERTQTEPDSPIVAFKSDPEKYRAYIKSRGKKA
;
A
#
# COMPACT_ATOMS: atom_id res chain seq x y z
N MET A 1 21.27 -38.46 1.86
CA MET A 1 22.14 -37.29 1.56
C MET A 1 21.71 -36.47 0.33
N ARG A 2 20.98 -37.06 -0.64
CA ARG A 2 20.55 -36.41 -1.91
C ARG A 2 19.60 -35.20 -1.77
N ILE A 3 18.73 -35.18 -0.75
CA ILE A 3 17.77 -34.09 -0.50
C ILE A 3 18.44 -32.82 0.03
N LYS A 4 19.60 -32.94 0.69
CA LYS A 4 20.28 -31.80 1.32
C LYS A 4 20.89 -30.84 0.29
N VAL A 5 21.42 -31.34 -0.83
CA VAL A 5 22.15 -30.51 -1.80
C VAL A 5 21.22 -29.64 -2.65
N THR A 6 20.11 -30.20 -3.15
CA THR A 6 19.10 -29.42 -3.90
C THR A 6 18.41 -28.39 -3.01
N SER A 7 18.15 -28.74 -1.74
CA SER A 7 17.63 -27.78 -0.76
C SER A 7 18.59 -26.61 -0.52
N ILE A 8 19.91 -26.85 -0.45
CA ILE A 8 20.91 -25.79 -0.26
C ILE A 8 20.97 -24.85 -1.47
N ILE A 9 20.96 -25.39 -2.70
CA ILE A 9 21.01 -24.57 -3.93
C ILE A 9 19.76 -23.70 -4.07
N ALA A 10 18.58 -24.24 -3.73
CA ALA A 10 17.33 -23.48 -3.73
C ALA A 10 17.38 -22.31 -2.73
N VAL A 11 17.87 -22.57 -1.51
CA VAL A 11 18.01 -21.53 -0.48
C VAL A 11 18.99 -20.44 -0.90
N ILE A 12 20.14 -20.79 -1.47
CA ILE A 12 21.12 -19.80 -1.97
C ILE A 12 20.52 -18.96 -3.10
N SER A 13 19.77 -19.59 -4.01
CA SER A 13 19.11 -18.88 -5.11
C SER A 13 18.07 -17.89 -4.58
N ILE A 14 17.22 -18.31 -3.65
CA ILE A 14 16.21 -17.45 -3.01
C ILE A 14 16.88 -16.28 -2.28
N ALA A 15 17.96 -16.53 -1.55
CA ALA A 15 18.72 -15.49 -0.86
C ALA A 15 19.33 -14.47 -1.85
N ALA A 16 19.87 -14.95 -2.98
CA ALA A 16 20.40 -14.08 -4.03
C ALA A 16 19.30 -13.22 -4.68
N TYR A 17 18.10 -13.77 -4.91
CA TYR A 17 16.96 -12.99 -5.40
C TYR A 17 16.53 -11.91 -4.41
N ALA A 18 16.36 -12.29 -3.14
CA ALA A 18 15.98 -11.34 -2.09
C ALA A 18 17.00 -10.20 -1.98
N ALA A 19 18.29 -10.51 -2.05
CA ALA A 19 19.36 -9.51 -2.05
C ALA A 19 19.32 -8.60 -3.30
N ALA A 20 19.10 -9.15 -4.50
CA ALA A 20 19.03 -8.37 -5.73
C ALA A 20 17.81 -7.42 -5.75
N ILE A 21 16.66 -7.89 -5.26
CA ILE A 21 15.45 -7.07 -5.12
C ILE A 21 15.67 -6.00 -4.04
N GLY A 22 16.15 -6.40 -2.86
CA GLY A 22 16.39 -5.48 -1.74
C GLY A 22 17.37 -4.36 -2.10
N THR A 23 18.49 -4.70 -2.75
CA THR A 23 19.45 -3.69 -3.24
C THR A 23 18.87 -2.77 -4.32
N GLY A 24 18.05 -3.31 -5.23
CA GLY A 24 17.32 -2.52 -6.23
C GLY A 24 16.38 -1.50 -5.57
N VAL A 25 15.57 -1.95 -4.62
CA VAL A 25 14.61 -1.12 -3.88
C VAL A 25 15.34 -0.02 -3.10
N ILE A 26 16.40 -0.36 -2.34
CA ILE A 26 17.20 0.62 -1.59
C ILE A 26 17.79 1.69 -2.52
N ARG A 27 18.33 1.29 -3.68
CA ARG A 27 18.90 2.23 -4.65
C ARG A 27 17.84 3.15 -5.27
N ILE A 28 16.64 2.63 -5.54
CA ILE A 28 15.53 3.45 -6.05
C ILE A 28 15.12 4.49 -5.00
N PHE A 29 14.91 4.08 -3.74
CA PHE A 29 14.55 5.01 -2.68
C PHE A 29 15.63 6.06 -2.41
N ALA A 30 16.90 5.64 -2.38
CA ALA A 30 18.02 6.56 -2.22
C ALA A 30 18.08 7.59 -3.36
N SER A 31 17.90 7.15 -4.61
CA SER A 31 17.89 8.03 -5.78
C SER A 31 16.73 9.02 -5.78
N ILE A 32 15.52 8.58 -5.37
CA ILE A 32 14.36 9.47 -5.24
C ILE A 32 14.60 10.51 -4.15
N ASN A 33 15.13 10.10 -2.99
CA ASN A 33 15.38 11.01 -1.89
C ASN A 33 16.45 12.05 -2.22
N GLU A 34 17.56 11.63 -2.85
CA GLU A 34 18.59 12.54 -3.35
C GLU A 34 18.00 13.56 -4.33
N ARG A 35 17.18 13.09 -5.28
CA ARG A 35 16.55 13.97 -6.26
C ARG A 35 15.55 14.94 -5.66
N ARG A 36 14.82 14.54 -4.62
CA ARG A 36 13.91 15.41 -3.87
C ARG A 36 14.66 16.56 -3.19
N VAL A 37 15.85 16.31 -2.64
CA VAL A 37 16.70 17.34 -2.04
C VAL A 37 17.21 18.32 -3.10
N VAL A 38 17.67 17.82 -4.25
CA VAL A 38 18.09 18.66 -5.39
C VAL A 38 16.92 19.52 -5.89
N ALA A 39 15.74 18.91 -6.05
CA ALA A 39 14.54 19.59 -6.51
C ALA A 39 14.09 20.72 -5.59
N GLN A 40 14.13 20.48 -4.27
CA GLN A 40 13.82 21.51 -3.29
C GLN A 40 14.84 22.65 -3.33
N ARG A 41 16.13 22.35 -3.53
CA ARG A 41 17.17 23.36 -3.66
C ARG A 41 16.97 24.23 -4.90
N GLU A 42 16.81 23.61 -6.07
CA GLU A 42 16.59 24.32 -7.34
C GLU A 42 15.30 25.17 -7.30
N PHE A 43 14.27 24.72 -6.58
CA PHE A 43 13.08 25.53 -6.35
C PHE A 43 13.36 26.78 -5.52
N TYR A 44 14.15 26.67 -4.44
CA TYR A 44 14.50 27.86 -3.64
C TYR A 44 15.38 28.81 -4.44
N ASP A 45 16.34 28.29 -5.20
CA ASP A 45 17.16 29.10 -6.10
C ASP A 45 16.28 29.85 -7.12
N LEU A 46 15.28 29.17 -7.71
CA LEU A 46 14.27 29.81 -8.57
C LEU A 46 13.48 30.90 -7.83
N ALA A 47 13.03 30.66 -6.61
CA ALA A 47 12.24 31.63 -5.84
C ALA A 47 13.06 32.88 -5.48
N ASP A 48 14.34 32.70 -5.17
CA ASP A 48 15.28 33.79 -4.89
C ASP A 48 15.57 34.60 -6.16
N ILE A 49 15.88 33.94 -7.28
CA ILE A 49 16.08 34.58 -8.59
C ILE A 49 14.83 35.36 -9.01
N ALA A 50 13.65 34.75 -8.89
CA ALA A 50 12.38 35.40 -9.22
C ALA A 50 12.12 36.61 -8.31
N SER A 51 12.42 36.51 -7.01
CA SER A 51 12.26 37.63 -6.08
C SER A 51 13.22 38.77 -6.40
N SER A 52 14.49 38.47 -6.74
CA SER A 52 15.48 39.46 -7.15
C SER A 52 15.13 40.13 -8.47
N ALA A 53 14.74 39.36 -9.49
CA ALA A 53 14.34 39.91 -10.79
C ALA A 53 13.04 40.72 -10.68
N GLY A 54 12.09 40.28 -9.87
CA GLY A 54 10.82 40.98 -9.69
C GLY A 54 10.93 42.25 -8.84
N ALA A 55 12.01 42.40 -8.06
CA ALA A 55 12.36 43.68 -7.44
C ALA A 55 12.83 44.73 -8.48
N LEU A 56 13.34 44.30 -9.63
CA LEU A 56 13.75 45.18 -10.75
C LEU A 56 12.58 45.51 -11.69
N GLY A 57 11.60 44.61 -11.80
CA GLY A 57 10.40 44.78 -12.61
C GLY A 57 9.56 43.51 -12.64
N PHE A 58 8.56 43.41 -11.76
CA PHE A 58 7.69 42.23 -11.71
C PHE A 58 6.88 42.09 -12.99
N MET A 59 6.93 40.90 -13.60
CA MET A 59 6.32 40.59 -14.90
C MET A 59 6.89 41.38 -16.09
N GLU A 60 8.00 42.08 -15.91
CA GLU A 60 8.76 42.63 -17.03
C GLU A 60 9.63 41.55 -17.68
N GLU A 61 10.16 41.84 -18.86
CA GLU A 61 10.97 40.91 -19.63
C GLU A 61 12.11 40.28 -18.80
N PRO A 62 12.91 41.03 -18.00
CA PRO A 62 13.97 40.43 -17.19
C PRO A 62 13.47 39.39 -16.17
N PHE A 63 12.28 39.58 -15.63
CA PHE A 63 11.67 38.63 -14.69
C PHE A 63 11.21 37.36 -15.40
N ILE A 64 10.50 37.53 -16.52
CA ILE A 64 9.99 36.42 -17.33
C ILE A 64 11.15 35.56 -17.83
N GLU A 65 12.21 36.18 -18.33
CA GLU A 65 13.41 35.49 -18.82
C GLU A 65 14.13 34.76 -17.69
N ALA A 66 14.36 35.41 -16.53
CA ALA A 66 15.02 34.77 -15.40
C ALA A 66 14.28 33.51 -14.91
N VAL A 67 12.95 33.58 -14.81
CA VAL A 67 12.12 32.43 -14.43
C VAL A 67 12.16 31.34 -15.51
N ARG A 68 11.99 31.72 -16.78
CA ARG A 68 12.00 30.81 -17.94
C ARG A 68 13.32 30.06 -18.02
N ASP A 69 14.43 30.79 -17.98
CA ASP A 69 15.77 30.24 -18.19
C ASP A 69 16.19 29.34 -17.02
N THR A 70 15.77 29.70 -15.79
CA THR A 70 16.00 28.86 -14.60
C THR A 70 15.23 27.54 -14.69
N VAL A 71 13.95 27.58 -15.08
CA VAL A 71 13.15 26.35 -15.26
C VAL A 71 13.64 25.54 -16.46
N ALA A 72 14.08 26.18 -17.54
CA ALA A 72 14.63 25.51 -18.73
C ALA A 72 15.98 24.84 -18.45
N GLY A 73 16.84 25.47 -17.64
CA GLY A 73 18.16 24.97 -17.29
C GLY A 73 18.17 23.97 -16.13
N SER A 74 17.07 23.86 -15.39
CA SER A 74 16.96 22.94 -14.26
C SER A 74 16.75 21.49 -14.70
N GLU A 75 17.39 20.56 -14.00
CA GLU A 75 17.21 19.13 -14.26
C GLU A 75 15.92 18.58 -13.63
N THR A 76 15.42 19.25 -12.59
CA THR A 76 14.30 18.76 -11.78
C THR A 76 13.00 19.55 -11.98
N LEU A 77 13.04 20.85 -12.23
CA LEU A 77 11.86 21.69 -12.42
C LEU A 77 11.22 21.37 -13.78
N LEU A 78 9.91 21.10 -13.77
CA LEU A 78 9.16 20.79 -14.98
C LEU A 78 8.26 21.94 -15.41
N GLY A 79 7.73 22.69 -14.44
CA GLY A 79 6.88 23.83 -14.72
C GLY A 79 6.60 24.67 -13.48
N VAL A 80 6.20 25.90 -13.73
CA VAL A 80 5.98 26.95 -12.73
C VAL A 80 4.68 27.70 -13.02
N ILE A 81 3.99 28.07 -11.95
CA ILE A 81 2.80 28.94 -11.95
C ILE A 81 3.09 30.08 -10.98
N ILE A 82 2.94 31.31 -11.45
CA ILE A 82 3.08 32.54 -10.66
C ILE A 82 1.70 33.14 -10.49
N THR A 83 1.28 33.28 -9.23
CA THR A 83 -0.05 33.77 -8.86
C THR A 83 0.10 35.09 -8.13
N GLY A 84 -0.50 36.15 -8.67
CA GLY A 84 -0.61 37.44 -8.03
C GLY A 84 -1.94 37.63 -7.29
N PRO A 85 -2.26 38.85 -6.85
CA PRO A 85 -3.47 39.14 -6.07
C PRO A 85 -4.77 38.98 -6.88
N TYR A 86 -4.69 39.03 -8.23
CA TYR A 86 -5.85 38.96 -9.12
C TYR A 86 -6.00 37.61 -9.84
N GLY A 87 -5.11 36.65 -9.57
CA GLY A 87 -5.11 35.35 -10.24
C GLY A 87 -3.74 34.98 -10.76
N VAL A 88 -3.70 34.08 -11.74
CA VAL A 88 -2.45 33.63 -12.35
C VAL A 88 -1.93 34.70 -13.31
N GLU A 89 -0.67 35.09 -13.12
CA GLU A 89 0.00 36.10 -13.95
C GLU A 89 0.93 35.45 -14.97
N TYR A 90 1.60 34.35 -14.62
CA TYR A 90 2.53 33.67 -15.51
C TYR A 90 2.51 32.16 -15.32
N THR A 91 2.70 31.43 -16.41
CA THR A 91 2.93 29.99 -16.40
C THR A 91 4.02 29.65 -17.39
N TYR A 92 4.91 28.75 -17.01
CA TYR A 92 5.91 28.21 -17.92
C TYR A 92 6.13 26.73 -17.64
N GLU A 93 6.31 25.95 -18.69
CA GLU A 93 6.63 24.53 -18.61
C GLU A 93 7.80 24.24 -19.55
N ARG A 94 8.75 23.41 -19.08
CA ARG A 94 9.95 23.07 -19.83
C ARG A 94 9.63 22.25 -21.07
N GLU A 95 8.60 21.39 -20.98
CA GLU A 95 8.07 20.60 -22.08
C GLU A 95 6.58 20.87 -22.22
N ASN A 96 6.17 21.44 -23.35
CA ASN A 96 4.79 21.84 -23.61
C ASN A 96 3.79 20.69 -23.35
N SER A 97 2.77 21.00 -22.55
CA SER A 97 1.59 20.21 -22.20
C SER A 97 1.84 18.93 -21.39
N THR A 98 2.94 18.86 -20.65
CA THR A 98 3.27 17.67 -19.86
C THR A 98 2.84 17.76 -18.40
N VAL A 99 2.85 18.98 -17.83
CA VAL A 99 2.70 19.18 -16.38
C VAL A 99 1.70 20.25 -15.99
N ILE A 100 1.33 21.18 -16.88
CA ILE A 100 0.29 22.18 -16.63
C ILE A 100 -0.93 21.87 -17.52
N THR A 101 -2.11 21.86 -16.91
CA THR A 101 -3.41 21.77 -17.62
C THR A 101 -4.28 22.97 -17.28
N TRP A 102 -5.13 23.38 -18.21
CA TRP A 102 -6.02 24.51 -18.05
C TRP A 102 -7.45 24.02 -17.79
N VAL A 103 -8.03 24.42 -16.65
CA VAL A 103 -9.42 24.16 -16.31
C VAL A 103 -10.15 25.50 -16.30
N GLY A 104 -10.69 25.90 -17.45
CA GLY A 104 -11.09 27.29 -17.70
C GLY A 104 -9.87 28.20 -17.72
N ASP A 105 -9.94 29.34 -17.03
CA ASP A 105 -8.83 30.31 -16.92
C ASP A 105 -7.86 30.00 -15.77
N SER A 106 -7.99 28.84 -15.12
CA SER A 106 -7.16 28.44 -13.98
C SER A 106 -6.22 27.30 -14.37
N PRO A 107 -4.89 27.55 -14.46
CA PRO A 107 -3.92 26.50 -14.68
C PRO A 107 -3.75 25.66 -13.41
N ARG A 108 -3.56 24.36 -13.61
CA ARG A 108 -3.35 23.38 -12.54
C ARG A 108 -2.23 22.43 -12.92
N PHE A 109 -1.50 21.97 -11.91
CA PHE A 109 -0.53 20.90 -12.12
C PHE A 109 -1.22 19.55 -12.27
N ILE A 110 -0.72 18.75 -13.22
CA ILE A 110 -1.22 17.40 -13.46
C ILE A 110 -0.49 16.43 -12.53
N SER A 111 -1.23 15.63 -11.78
CA SER A 111 -0.64 14.53 -11.02
C SER A 111 -0.29 13.37 -11.96
N ARG A 112 0.99 13.03 -12.07
CA ARG A 112 1.49 11.89 -12.85
C ARG A 112 2.62 11.19 -12.11
N PHE A 113 2.87 9.94 -12.48
CA PHE A 113 3.99 9.17 -11.94
C PHE A 113 5.32 9.88 -12.21
N GLY A 114 6.13 10.05 -11.15
CA GLY A 114 7.43 10.71 -11.22
C GLY A 114 7.41 12.24 -11.21
N VAL A 115 6.23 12.86 -11.11
CA VAL A 115 6.04 14.29 -10.83
C VAL A 115 5.66 14.47 -9.36
N SER A 116 6.15 15.52 -8.71
CA SER A 116 5.82 15.80 -7.32
C SER A 116 4.31 15.94 -7.11
N ARG A 117 3.78 15.26 -6.09
CA ARG A 117 2.33 15.29 -5.77
C ARG A 117 1.90 16.64 -5.21
N GLU A 118 2.80 17.26 -4.47
CA GLU A 118 2.63 18.59 -3.91
C GLU A 118 3.59 19.52 -4.67
N PRO A 119 3.09 20.58 -5.30
CA PRO A 119 3.96 21.59 -5.88
C PRO A 119 4.70 22.30 -4.75
N HIS A 120 5.97 22.60 -4.99
CA HIS A 120 6.73 23.48 -4.12
C HIS A 120 6.11 24.88 -4.17
N PHE A 121 6.06 25.56 -3.04
CA PHE A 121 5.42 26.86 -2.89
C PHE A 121 6.32 27.82 -2.12
N SER A 122 6.41 29.06 -2.59
CA SER A 122 7.10 30.13 -1.89
C SER A 122 6.45 31.48 -2.19
N PRO A 123 6.28 32.37 -1.19
CA PRO A 123 5.91 33.75 -1.46
C PRO A 123 7.08 34.50 -2.09
N LEU A 124 6.82 35.25 -3.15
CA LEU A 124 7.82 36.13 -3.77
C LEU A 124 7.91 37.43 -2.97
N ARG A 125 9.10 37.73 -2.47
CA ARG A 125 9.34 38.92 -1.63
C ARG A 125 9.66 40.12 -2.51
N MET A 126 8.63 40.75 -3.08
CA MET A 126 8.78 41.87 -4.02
C MET A 126 7.98 43.08 -3.54
N GLY A 127 8.64 43.99 -2.82
CA GLY A 127 8.10 45.30 -2.44
C GLY A 127 6.64 45.29 -1.97
N PHE A 128 5.75 45.91 -2.76
CA PHE A 128 4.33 46.13 -2.44
C PHE A 128 3.35 45.09 -3.03
N ARG A 129 3.83 44.08 -3.77
CA ARG A 129 2.96 43.08 -4.40
C ARG A 129 3.09 41.73 -3.72
N ASN A 130 1.95 41.16 -3.34
CA ASN A 130 1.86 39.79 -2.87
C ASN A 130 1.71 38.87 -4.08
N ALA A 131 2.80 38.24 -4.50
CA ALA A 131 2.78 37.18 -5.49
C ALA A 131 3.38 35.90 -4.90
N ASN A 132 2.92 34.76 -5.40
CA ASN A 132 3.37 33.45 -5.00
C ASN A 132 3.91 32.72 -6.22
N ILE A 133 4.98 31.96 -6.02
CA ILE A 133 5.53 31.06 -7.02
C ILE A 133 5.25 29.62 -6.59
N SER A 134 4.76 28.82 -7.52
CA SER A 134 4.55 27.39 -7.33
C SER A 134 5.20 26.61 -8.45
N ALA A 135 5.90 25.52 -8.16
CA ALA A 135 6.55 24.71 -9.18
C ALA A 135 6.41 23.21 -8.91
N VAL A 136 6.36 22.43 -9.98
CA VAL A 136 6.38 20.96 -9.94
C VAL A 136 7.74 20.46 -10.39
N THR A 137 8.20 19.42 -9.72
CA THR A 137 9.51 18.82 -9.95
C THR A 137 9.38 17.35 -10.35
N THR A 138 10.40 16.82 -11.01
CA THR A 138 10.53 15.39 -11.27
C THR A 138 11.27 14.70 -10.13
N GLU A 139 10.58 13.81 -9.44
CA GLU A 139 11.14 13.03 -8.33
C GLU A 139 11.94 11.81 -8.84
N ILE A 140 11.73 11.40 -10.10
CA ILE A 140 12.33 10.18 -10.67
C ILE A 140 13.26 10.53 -11.81
N ASN A 141 14.54 10.18 -11.68
CA ASN A 141 15.48 10.21 -12.81
C ASN A 141 15.26 8.94 -13.66
N TYR A 142 14.48 9.05 -14.74
CA TYR A 142 14.17 7.93 -15.62
C TYR A 142 15.43 7.19 -16.15
N PRO A 143 16.49 7.87 -16.61
CA PRO A 143 17.75 7.21 -16.97
C PRO A 143 18.35 6.34 -15.84
N ILE A 144 18.47 6.89 -14.62
CA ILE A 144 19.03 6.17 -13.48
C ILE A 144 18.09 5.02 -13.08
N PHE A 145 16.79 5.29 -12.99
CA PHE A 145 15.77 4.31 -12.63
C PHE A 145 15.75 3.12 -13.57
N THR A 146 15.76 3.36 -14.88
CA THR A 146 15.80 2.28 -15.89
C THR A 146 17.12 1.51 -15.84
N ASN A 147 18.25 2.17 -15.55
CA ASN A 147 19.52 1.46 -15.35
C ASN A 147 19.51 0.57 -14.10
N ILE A 148 18.95 1.05 -12.97
CA ILE A 148 18.79 0.23 -11.76
C ILE A 148 17.91 -0.98 -12.08
N LEU A 149 16.77 -0.78 -12.74
CA LEU A 149 15.86 -1.87 -13.09
C LEU A 149 16.51 -2.89 -14.03
N LYS A 150 17.25 -2.43 -15.05
CA LYS A 150 18.02 -3.31 -15.95
C LYS A 150 19.06 -4.13 -15.20
N GLN A 151 19.80 -3.51 -14.29
CA GLN A 151 20.80 -4.21 -13.47
C GLN A 151 20.15 -5.25 -12.56
N SER A 152 19.05 -4.92 -11.88
CA SER A 152 18.29 -5.85 -11.06
C SER A 152 17.74 -7.02 -11.89
N LEU A 153 17.19 -6.75 -13.07
CA LEU A 153 16.68 -7.79 -13.97
C LEU A 153 17.79 -8.73 -14.47
N LEU A 154 18.94 -8.18 -14.85
CA LEU A 154 20.10 -8.97 -15.26
C LEU A 154 20.61 -9.87 -14.13
N MET A 155 20.63 -9.38 -12.89
CA MET A 155 21.01 -10.18 -11.72
C MET A 155 20.02 -11.33 -11.47
N ILE A 156 18.72 -11.05 -11.57
CA ILE A 156 17.67 -12.08 -11.47
C ILE A 156 17.85 -13.13 -12.57
N PHE A 157 18.08 -12.70 -13.81
CA PHE A 157 18.29 -13.62 -14.93
C PHE A 157 19.55 -14.47 -14.74
N ALA A 158 20.67 -13.88 -14.28
CA ALA A 158 21.89 -14.61 -13.99
C ALA A 158 21.69 -15.68 -12.92
N ALA A 159 20.93 -15.36 -11.86
CA ALA A 159 20.55 -16.32 -10.82
C ALA A 159 19.67 -17.46 -11.37
N LEU A 160 18.73 -17.17 -12.28
CA LEU A 160 17.89 -18.19 -12.93
C LEU A 160 18.72 -19.14 -13.78
N VAL A 161 19.64 -18.59 -14.59
CA VAL A 161 20.54 -19.37 -15.43
C VAL A 161 21.42 -20.27 -14.57
N LEU A 162 22.00 -19.74 -13.49
CA LEU A 162 22.85 -20.51 -12.58
C LEU A 162 22.07 -21.66 -11.91
N SER A 163 20.85 -21.39 -11.48
CA SER A 163 19.95 -22.41 -10.92
C SER A 163 19.60 -23.49 -11.95
N GLY A 164 19.20 -23.09 -13.17
CA GLY A 164 18.90 -24.02 -14.26
C GLY A 164 20.09 -24.89 -14.65
N LEU A 165 21.29 -24.31 -14.75
CA LEU A 165 22.53 -25.04 -15.06
C LEU A 165 22.87 -26.06 -13.96
N SER A 166 22.66 -25.68 -12.69
CA SER A 166 22.88 -26.58 -11.55
C SER A 166 21.95 -27.80 -11.58
N LEU A 167 20.68 -27.61 -11.93
CA LEU A 167 19.70 -28.69 -12.10
C LEU A 167 20.06 -29.59 -13.30
N LEU A 168 20.53 -29.00 -14.40
CA LEU A 168 20.94 -29.74 -15.59
C LEU A 168 22.15 -30.65 -15.29
N ILE A 169 23.20 -30.12 -14.66
CA ILE A 169 24.38 -30.89 -14.23
C ILE A 169 23.97 -32.02 -13.28
N TYR A 170 23.04 -31.75 -12.36
CA TYR A 170 22.51 -32.76 -11.45
C TYR A 170 21.79 -33.89 -12.21
N SER A 171 20.93 -33.55 -13.17
CA SER A 171 20.20 -34.54 -13.99
C SER A 171 21.13 -35.43 -14.81
N LEU A 172 22.21 -34.87 -15.36
CA LEU A 172 23.21 -35.60 -16.14
C LEU A 172 24.02 -36.58 -15.27
N ARG A 173 24.27 -36.27 -13.99
CA ARG A 173 24.91 -37.21 -13.06
C ARG A 173 24.03 -38.40 -12.69
N ILE A 174 22.72 -38.21 -12.58
CA ILE A 174 21.78 -39.30 -12.23
C ILE A 174 21.73 -40.36 -13.34
N LYS A 175 21.82 -39.94 -14.61
CA LYS A 175 21.75 -40.84 -15.77
C LYS A 175 22.94 -41.82 -15.88
N LYS A 176 24.03 -41.58 -15.13
CA LYS A 176 25.25 -42.42 -15.14
C LYS A 176 25.26 -43.57 -14.11
N GLN A 177 24.17 -43.78 -13.35
CA GLN A 177 24.08 -44.82 -12.30
C GLN A 177 23.06 -45.97 -12.50
N PRO A 178 22.82 -46.55 -13.70
CA PRO A 178 21.92 -47.71 -13.80
C PRO A 178 22.60 -49.09 -13.77
N ALA A 179 23.91 -49.23 -13.50
CA ALA A 179 24.61 -50.53 -13.67
C ALA A 179 25.03 -51.27 -12.38
N MET A 180 24.90 -50.68 -11.19
CA MET A 180 25.44 -51.30 -9.95
C MET A 180 24.40 -51.87 -8.99
N VAL A 181 23.10 -51.64 -9.22
CA VAL A 181 22.04 -52.10 -8.30
C VAL A 181 21.46 -53.45 -8.74
N ASP A 182 21.40 -53.74 -10.05
CA ASP A 182 20.92 -55.04 -10.55
C ASP A 182 21.81 -56.23 -10.17
N ARG A 183 23.13 -56.02 -10.05
CA ARG A 183 24.08 -57.10 -9.74
C ARG A 183 23.94 -57.64 -8.31
N LYS A 184 23.51 -56.80 -7.35
CA LYS A 184 23.28 -57.24 -5.95
C LYS A 184 21.90 -57.86 -5.74
N MET A 185 20.93 -57.57 -6.62
CA MET A 185 19.59 -58.15 -6.53
C MET A 185 19.52 -59.55 -7.16
N GLN A 186 20.38 -59.84 -8.15
CA GLN A 186 20.49 -61.18 -8.77
C GLN A 186 21.25 -62.22 -7.91
N GLU A 187 22.13 -61.80 -7.00
CA GLU A 187 22.80 -62.74 -6.07
C GLU A 187 21.90 -63.19 -4.89
N ALA A 188 20.76 -62.52 -4.65
CA ALA A 188 19.87 -62.83 -3.54
C ALA A 188 18.73 -63.82 -3.87
N TYR A 189 18.57 -64.22 -5.13
CA TYR A 189 17.48 -65.12 -5.57
C TYR A 189 17.98 -66.17 -6.56
N ALA A 190 18.57 -67.25 -6.02
CA ALA A 190 18.63 -68.55 -6.69
C ALA A 190 17.42 -69.42 -6.21
N PRO A 191 16.75 -70.18 -7.09
CA PRO A 191 15.41 -70.71 -6.82
C PRO A 191 15.45 -72.11 -6.16
N ALA A 192 14.55 -72.33 -5.19
CA ALA A 192 14.21 -73.66 -4.69
C ALA A 192 12.98 -74.23 -5.42
N GLU A 193 13.01 -75.53 -5.61
CA GLU A 193 12.26 -76.36 -6.55
C GLU A 193 10.88 -76.83 -6.01
N LYS A 194 9.85 -76.73 -6.86
CA LYS A 194 8.63 -77.59 -7.09
C LYS A 194 7.90 -78.22 -5.86
N GLU A 195 6.64 -77.85 -5.55
CA GLU A 195 5.30 -78.30 -6.08
C GLU A 195 4.55 -79.18 -5.04
N PRO A 196 3.22 -79.47 -5.13
CA PRO A 196 2.17 -78.83 -5.95
C PRO A 196 0.83 -78.50 -5.22
N ALA A 197 0.05 -77.65 -5.91
CA ALA A 197 -1.40 -77.59 -6.12
C ALA A 197 -2.42 -77.93 -4.99
N SER A 198 -3.29 -76.96 -4.69
CA SER A 198 -4.73 -77.19 -4.58
C SER A 198 -5.56 -75.93 -4.85
N SER A 199 -6.65 -76.15 -5.56
CA SER A 199 -7.66 -75.27 -6.16
C SER A 199 -8.46 -74.37 -5.19
N ARG A 200 -8.91 -73.19 -5.67
CA ARG A 200 -10.34 -72.87 -5.96
C ARG A 200 -10.58 -71.37 -6.24
N THR A 201 -11.02 -71.10 -7.48
CA THR A 201 -12.13 -70.24 -7.95
C THR A 201 -12.71 -69.11 -7.09
N GLY A 202 -12.88 -67.94 -7.73
CA GLY A 202 -13.93 -66.94 -7.41
C GLY A 202 -13.50 -65.49 -7.73
N SER A 203 -13.69 -64.99 -8.96
CA SER A 203 -14.72 -63.98 -9.33
C SER A 203 -14.52 -62.58 -8.72
N ALA A 204 -14.01 -61.61 -9.50
CA ALA A 204 -14.74 -60.43 -10.05
C ALA A 204 -15.14 -59.36 -8.99
N SER A 205 -15.12 -58.05 -9.19
CA SER A 205 -15.09 -57.18 -10.36
C SER A 205 -14.72 -55.76 -9.88
N LYS A 206 -14.03 -55.02 -10.76
CA LYS A 206 -14.04 -53.55 -10.87
C LYS A 206 -15.42 -52.94 -10.58
N LYS A 207 -15.45 -51.72 -10.01
CA LYS A 207 -16.14 -50.59 -10.63
C LYS A 207 -15.61 -49.24 -10.12
N ALA A 208 -15.21 -48.43 -11.09
CA ALA A 208 -14.87 -47.03 -10.98
C ALA A 208 -15.97 -46.19 -11.65
N GLY A 209 -16.05 -44.92 -11.23
CA GLY A 209 -16.65 -43.79 -11.96
C GLY A 209 -17.91 -43.22 -11.30
N PRO A 210 -18.33 -41.98 -11.66
CA PRO A 210 -17.60 -40.87 -12.31
C PRO A 210 -17.88 -39.48 -11.64
N PRO A 211 -17.24 -38.38 -12.10
CA PRO A 211 -17.43 -37.01 -11.58
C PRO A 211 -18.45 -36.19 -12.39
N PRO A 212 -18.94 -35.04 -11.87
CA PRO A 212 -19.41 -33.91 -12.67
C PRO A 212 -18.54 -32.66 -12.39
N GLU A 213 -17.87 -32.03 -13.35
CA GLU A 213 -18.34 -31.11 -14.40
C GLU A 213 -18.90 -29.74 -13.95
N GLN A 214 -18.09 -28.72 -14.27
CA GLN A 214 -18.39 -27.39 -14.82
C GLN A 214 -18.90 -26.23 -13.93
N GLY A 215 -18.14 -25.12 -14.00
CA GLY A 215 -18.69 -23.84 -14.48
C GLY A 215 -19.07 -22.77 -13.46
N GLY A 216 -18.09 -21.96 -13.04
CA GLY A 216 -18.32 -20.64 -12.44
C GLY A 216 -16.98 -19.89 -12.28
N PRO A 217 -16.95 -18.54 -12.34
CA PRO A 217 -15.75 -17.81 -11.96
C PRO A 217 -15.41 -18.20 -10.53
N GLN A 218 -14.23 -18.80 -10.35
CA GLN A 218 -13.74 -19.16 -9.02
C GLN A 218 -13.76 -17.87 -8.17
N PRO A 219 -14.47 -17.85 -7.02
CA PRO A 219 -14.38 -16.72 -6.12
C PRO A 219 -12.92 -16.52 -5.77
N GLU A 220 -12.40 -15.31 -5.98
CA GLU A 220 -11.07 -14.95 -5.52
C GLU A 220 -10.95 -15.37 -4.04
N PRO A 221 -9.87 -16.07 -3.66
CA PRO A 221 -9.74 -16.58 -2.32
C PRO A 221 -9.76 -15.41 -1.34
N ALA A 222 -10.76 -15.40 -0.45
CA ALA A 222 -10.95 -14.33 0.53
C ALA A 222 -9.63 -14.03 1.27
N ARG A 223 -9.24 -12.76 1.24
CA ARG A 223 -7.97 -12.30 1.84
C ARG A 223 -8.01 -12.38 3.36
N SER A 224 -9.19 -12.26 3.94
CA SER A 224 -9.47 -12.53 5.36
C SER A 224 -10.89 -13.11 5.56
N ALA A 225 -11.25 -13.41 6.81
CA ALA A 225 -12.63 -13.77 7.18
C ALA A 225 -13.55 -12.56 7.38
N ALA A 226 -13.05 -11.33 7.13
CA ALA A 226 -13.86 -10.13 7.16
C ALA A 226 -14.72 -10.02 5.89
N GLY A 227 -15.80 -9.25 5.96
CA GLY A 227 -16.56 -8.86 4.76
C GLY A 227 -15.74 -7.98 3.83
N LYS A 228 -16.18 -7.83 2.59
CA LYS A 228 -15.47 -6.96 1.63
C LYS A 228 -15.71 -5.47 1.95
N GLU A 229 -14.76 -4.62 1.58
CA GLU A 229 -14.87 -3.17 1.77
C GLU A 229 -16.13 -2.58 1.11
N GLU A 230 -16.51 -3.09 -0.07
CA GLU A 230 -17.70 -2.66 -0.82
C GLU A 230 -19.02 -2.83 -0.02
N ASP A 231 -19.07 -3.81 0.87
CA ASP A 231 -20.25 -4.11 1.69
C ASP A 231 -20.32 -3.25 2.96
N ALA A 232 -19.19 -2.68 3.39
CA ALA A 232 -19.06 -1.98 4.68
C ALA A 232 -20.00 -0.78 4.78
N LYS A 233 -20.11 0.03 3.71
CA LYS A 233 -20.99 1.20 3.66
C LYS A 233 -22.45 0.80 3.79
N GLY A 234 -22.91 -0.14 2.96
CA GLY A 234 -24.29 -0.60 2.98
C GLY A 234 -24.67 -1.16 4.35
N ARG A 235 -23.77 -1.93 4.97
CA ARG A 235 -24.00 -2.44 6.32
C ARG A 235 -24.02 -1.34 7.38
N LEU A 236 -23.13 -0.35 7.28
CA LEU A 236 -23.10 0.79 8.19
C LEU A 236 -24.38 1.63 8.11
N GLU A 237 -24.94 1.83 6.91
CA GLU A 237 -26.24 2.51 6.75
C GLU A 237 -27.38 1.75 7.43
N GLU A 238 -27.40 0.43 7.29
CA GLU A 238 -28.40 -0.43 7.93
C GLU A 238 -28.33 -0.33 9.47
N GLU A 239 -27.13 -0.46 10.05
CA GLU A 239 -26.94 -0.38 11.50
C GLU A 239 -27.19 1.05 12.03
N LEU A 240 -26.82 2.10 11.28
CA LEU A 240 -27.15 3.47 11.65
C LEU A 240 -28.67 3.72 11.68
N ARG A 241 -29.41 3.15 10.73
CA ARG A 241 -30.88 3.21 10.72
C ARG A 241 -31.48 2.48 11.92
N ARG A 242 -30.93 1.30 12.25
CA ARG A 242 -31.33 0.51 13.41
C ARG A 242 -31.09 1.27 14.73
N CYS A 243 -29.86 1.74 14.97
CA CYS A 243 -29.52 2.53 16.15
C CYS A 243 -30.31 3.85 16.23
N SER A 244 -30.70 4.41 15.09
CA SER A 244 -31.60 5.58 15.06
C SER A 244 -33.00 5.26 15.57
N SER A 245 -33.51 4.06 15.29
CA SER A 245 -34.83 3.62 15.78
C SER A 245 -34.83 3.23 17.26
N THR A 246 -33.69 2.75 17.79
CA THR A 246 -33.56 2.29 19.18
C THR A 246 -32.97 3.34 20.12
N ALA A 247 -32.64 4.53 19.61
CA ALA A 247 -31.92 5.59 20.32
C ALA A 247 -30.58 5.13 20.93
N GLU A 248 -29.97 4.11 20.33
CA GLU A 248 -28.66 3.60 20.73
C GLU A 248 -27.53 4.30 19.98
N ASP A 249 -26.34 4.31 20.57
CA ASP A 249 -25.14 4.80 19.92
C ASP A 249 -24.49 3.75 19.02
N LEU A 250 -23.73 4.22 18.05
CA LEU A 250 -22.93 3.39 17.16
C LEU A 250 -21.56 4.04 17.02
N THR A 251 -20.52 3.22 17.20
CA THR A 251 -19.13 3.62 16.98
C THR A 251 -18.58 2.87 15.78
N PHE A 252 -17.93 3.61 14.89
CA PHE A 252 -17.23 3.08 13.73
C PHE A 252 -15.72 3.21 13.98
N VAL A 253 -15.00 2.11 13.79
CA VAL A 253 -13.57 2.00 14.07
C VAL A 253 -12.86 1.61 12.79
N LEU A 254 -11.84 2.36 12.42
CA LEU A 254 -10.91 2.02 11.35
C LEU A 254 -9.56 1.67 11.97
N LEU A 255 -9.09 0.47 11.70
CA LEU A 255 -7.77 -0.01 12.11
C LEU A 255 -6.89 -0.14 10.86
N GLU A 256 -5.67 0.39 10.90
CA GLU A 256 -4.74 0.31 9.78
C GLU A 256 -3.34 -0.09 10.27
N LEU A 257 -2.73 -1.03 9.56
CA LEU A 257 -1.34 -1.41 9.79
C LEU A 257 -0.40 -0.42 9.10
N SER A 258 0.44 0.24 9.89
CA SER A 258 1.52 1.11 9.42
C SER A 258 2.86 0.46 9.75
N LEU A 259 3.10 -0.74 9.23
CA LEU A 259 4.29 -1.53 9.53
C LEU A 259 5.56 -0.74 9.12
N THR A 260 6.32 -0.31 10.13
CA THR A 260 7.64 0.31 9.92
C THR A 260 8.76 -0.72 9.74
N ALA A 261 8.52 -1.97 10.16
CA ALA A 261 9.44 -3.08 9.92
C ALA A 261 9.35 -3.54 8.46
N GLY A 262 10.48 -3.54 7.76
CA GLY A 262 10.59 -3.98 6.36
C GLY A 262 10.33 -5.48 6.20
N PHE A 263 9.06 -5.86 6.12
CA PHE A 263 8.64 -7.21 5.76
C PHE A 263 8.88 -7.48 4.27
N SER A 264 9.26 -8.72 3.96
CA SER A 264 9.50 -9.14 2.57
C SER A 264 8.17 -9.30 1.82
N VAL A 265 8.21 -9.17 0.49
CA VAL A 265 7.05 -9.41 -0.38
C VAL A 265 6.51 -10.83 -0.13
N GLY A 266 5.30 -10.93 0.46
CA GLY A 266 4.65 -12.19 0.85
C GLY A 266 4.39 -12.36 2.36
N ASP A 267 5.22 -11.74 3.21
CA ASP A 267 4.99 -11.72 4.66
C ASP A 267 3.82 -10.78 5.03
N ASP A 268 3.66 -9.71 4.26
CA ASP A 268 2.58 -8.73 4.43
C ASP A 268 1.19 -9.37 4.43
N ASP A 269 0.96 -10.37 3.58
CA ASP A 269 -0.36 -11.03 3.46
C ASP A 269 -0.62 -12.01 4.61
N GLN A 270 0.42 -12.69 5.11
CA GLN A 270 0.31 -13.54 6.30
C GLN A 270 0.15 -12.71 7.58
N VAL A 271 0.89 -11.61 7.70
CA VAL A 271 0.77 -10.66 8.81
C VAL A 271 -0.62 -10.03 8.80
N TYR A 272 -1.11 -9.59 7.63
CA TYR A 272 -2.46 -9.07 7.48
C TYR A 272 -3.51 -10.12 7.87
N ARG A 273 -3.40 -11.37 7.40
CA ARG A 273 -4.33 -12.45 7.76
C ARG A 273 -4.37 -12.72 9.27
N LYS A 274 -3.21 -12.73 9.93
CA LYS A 274 -3.12 -12.88 11.40
C LYS A 274 -3.75 -11.69 12.12
N PHE A 275 -3.40 -10.48 11.72
CA PHE A 275 -3.99 -9.25 12.24
C PHE A 275 -5.52 -9.27 12.09
N ALA A 276 -6.01 -9.62 10.90
CA ALA A 276 -7.43 -9.69 10.60
C ALA A 276 -8.16 -10.72 11.46
N GLY A 277 -7.57 -11.91 11.61
CA GLY A 277 -8.08 -12.93 12.52
C GLY A 277 -8.19 -12.44 13.96
N LEU A 278 -7.21 -11.68 14.44
CA LEU A 278 -7.22 -11.12 15.80
C LEU A 278 -8.26 -10.00 15.97
N VAL A 279 -8.44 -9.12 14.97
CA VAL A 279 -9.49 -8.10 14.99
C VAL A 279 -10.86 -8.78 15.09
N ILE A 280 -11.14 -9.74 14.21
CA ILE A 280 -12.40 -10.47 14.17
C ILE A 280 -12.65 -11.21 15.49
N GLN A 281 -11.62 -11.88 16.02
CA GLN A 281 -11.70 -12.60 17.29
C GLN A 281 -11.94 -11.68 18.48
N PHE A 282 -11.28 -10.50 18.52
CA PHE A 282 -11.36 -9.59 19.65
C PHE A 282 -12.70 -8.83 19.69
N PHE A 283 -13.10 -8.25 18.56
CA PHE A 283 -14.35 -7.48 18.50
C PHE A 283 -15.58 -8.39 18.43
N ASN A 284 -15.43 -9.63 17.96
CA ASN A 284 -16.42 -10.71 18.01
C ASN A 284 -17.83 -10.28 17.57
N ASN A 285 -17.91 -9.53 16.46
CA ASN A 285 -19.17 -9.09 15.87
C ASN A 285 -19.32 -9.71 14.46
N PRO A 286 -19.98 -10.88 14.34
CA PRO A 286 -20.14 -11.55 13.06
C PRO A 286 -20.82 -10.63 12.04
N GLY A 287 -20.23 -10.51 10.84
CA GLY A 287 -20.78 -9.68 9.76
C GLY A 287 -20.64 -8.16 9.95
N LEU A 288 -19.89 -7.69 10.95
CA LEU A 288 -19.65 -6.27 11.23
C LEU A 288 -18.17 -5.87 11.18
N ASN A 289 -17.33 -6.74 10.61
CA ASN A 289 -15.92 -6.47 10.35
C ASN A 289 -15.70 -6.56 8.83
N PHE A 290 -15.06 -5.57 8.25
CA PHE A 290 -14.87 -5.45 6.81
C PHE A 290 -13.41 -5.10 6.50
N GLU A 291 -12.90 -5.58 5.38
CA GLU A 291 -11.61 -5.11 4.86
C GLU A 291 -11.69 -3.60 4.58
N TRP A 292 -10.59 -2.89 4.80
CA TRP A 292 -10.53 -1.45 4.60
C TRP A 292 -9.18 -1.04 4.01
N GLY A 293 -9.19 -0.56 2.77
CA GLY A 293 -7.98 -0.29 2.00
C GLY A 293 -7.13 -1.54 1.82
N THR A 294 -5.81 -1.35 1.72
CA THR A 294 -4.87 -2.46 1.45
C THR A 294 -4.37 -3.17 2.71
N ARG A 295 -4.44 -2.51 3.87
CA ARG A 295 -3.83 -2.97 5.14
C ARG A 295 -4.70 -2.69 6.37
N GLY A 296 -5.99 -2.46 6.20
CA GLY A 296 -6.89 -2.08 7.28
C GLY A 296 -8.12 -2.96 7.42
N ILE A 297 -8.84 -2.74 8.53
CA ILE A 297 -10.13 -3.33 8.84
C ILE A 297 -11.04 -2.25 9.43
N ALA A 298 -12.25 -2.18 8.90
CA ALA A 298 -13.35 -1.41 9.44
C ALA A 298 -14.18 -2.29 10.37
N VAL A 299 -14.50 -1.79 11.55
CA VAL A 299 -15.33 -2.47 12.56
C VAL A 299 -16.51 -1.58 12.93
N ILE A 300 -17.71 -2.14 12.84
CA ILE A 300 -18.95 -1.50 13.26
C ILE A 300 -19.29 -2.01 14.67
N LEU A 301 -19.38 -1.08 15.62
CA LEU A 301 -19.71 -1.36 17.02
C LEU A 301 -21.09 -0.77 17.33
N PRO A 302 -22.18 -1.54 17.11
CA PRO A 302 -23.51 -1.12 17.52
C PRO A 302 -23.59 -1.10 19.06
N ASN A 303 -24.38 -0.18 19.58
CA ASN A 303 -24.68 -0.01 21.01
C ASN A 303 -23.43 0.30 21.85
N VAL A 304 -22.47 1.00 21.24
CA VAL A 304 -21.20 1.37 21.86
C VAL A 304 -20.99 2.86 21.69
N SER A 305 -20.81 3.55 22.83
CA SER A 305 -20.46 4.97 22.89
C SER A 305 -19.04 5.23 22.36
N LEU A 306 -18.70 6.48 22.06
CA LEU A 306 -17.35 6.82 21.59
C LEU A 306 -16.29 6.48 22.64
N GLU A 307 -16.60 6.74 23.91
CA GLU A 307 -15.74 6.47 25.06
C GLU A 307 -15.52 4.95 25.25
N ASP A 308 -16.58 4.15 25.18
CA ASP A 308 -16.48 2.69 25.26
C ASP A 308 -15.75 2.10 24.05
N GLY A 309 -16.00 2.64 22.86
CA GLY A 309 -15.32 2.28 21.63
C GLY A 309 -13.82 2.55 21.72
N PHE A 310 -13.45 3.72 22.25
CA PHE A 310 -12.05 4.08 22.50
C PHE A 310 -11.39 3.13 23.51
N ALA A 311 -12.06 2.84 24.64
CA ALA A 311 -11.54 1.91 25.64
C ALA A 311 -11.33 0.50 25.07
N ARG A 312 -12.25 0.01 24.21
CA ARG A 312 -12.10 -1.27 23.51
C ARG A 312 -10.93 -1.25 22.52
N ALA A 313 -10.78 -0.17 21.75
CA ALA A 313 -9.68 0.00 20.81
C ALA A 313 -8.32 0.07 21.53
N ASP A 314 -8.22 0.79 22.66
CA ASP A 314 -7.01 0.86 23.48
C ASP A 314 -6.65 -0.50 24.09
N LYS A 315 -7.65 -1.25 24.56
CA LYS A 315 -7.44 -2.64 25.03
C LYS A 315 -6.93 -3.54 23.91
N PHE A 316 -7.52 -3.46 22.71
CA PHE A 316 -7.07 -4.21 21.54
C PHE A 316 -5.63 -3.85 21.16
N HIS A 317 -5.32 -2.55 21.09
CA HIS A 317 -3.99 -2.03 20.76
C HIS A 317 -2.93 -2.57 21.72
N LYS A 318 -3.17 -2.48 23.03
CA LYS A 318 -2.28 -3.04 24.06
C LYS A 318 -2.12 -4.57 23.93
N GLN A 319 -3.20 -5.29 23.67
CA GLN A 319 -3.17 -6.75 23.51
C GLN A 319 -2.38 -7.18 22.27
N ILE A 320 -2.52 -6.47 21.15
CA ILE A 320 -1.77 -6.75 19.91
C ILE A 320 -0.28 -6.49 20.11
N LEU A 321 0.09 -5.33 20.66
CA LEU A 321 1.49 -4.95 20.88
C LEU A 321 2.20 -5.91 21.84
N SER A 322 1.52 -6.34 22.90
CA SER A 322 2.06 -7.30 23.87
C SER A 322 2.05 -8.75 23.36
N GLY A 323 1.04 -9.14 22.59
CA GLY A 323 0.88 -10.50 22.08
C GLY A 323 1.77 -10.82 20.88
N LEU A 324 2.17 -9.81 20.10
CA LEU A 324 2.95 -9.97 18.87
C LEU A 324 4.07 -8.92 18.74
N PRO A 325 5.02 -8.84 19.70
CA PRO A 325 6.07 -7.80 19.70
C PRO A 325 7.04 -7.91 18.52
N ALA A 326 7.18 -9.11 17.92
CA ALA A 326 7.99 -9.31 16.73
C ALA A 326 7.34 -8.76 15.44
N ILE A 327 6.02 -8.57 15.44
CA ILE A 327 5.26 -8.06 14.29
C ILE A 327 4.94 -6.57 14.46
N PHE A 328 4.70 -6.14 15.70
CA PHE A 328 4.38 -4.75 16.05
C PHE A 328 5.39 -4.21 17.10
N PRO A 329 6.67 -4.00 16.71
CA PRO A 329 7.69 -3.50 17.63
C PRO A 329 7.43 -2.07 18.11
N HIS A 330 6.70 -1.27 17.34
CA HIS A 330 6.40 0.12 17.65
C HIS A 330 4.91 0.33 17.89
N ARG A 331 4.57 1.24 18.83
CA ARG A 331 3.17 1.59 19.12
C ARG A 331 2.41 2.12 17.90
N ASN A 332 3.13 2.63 16.91
CA ASN A 332 2.59 3.22 15.69
C ASN A 332 2.42 2.23 14.54
N ASP A 333 2.83 0.96 14.71
CA ASP A 333 2.62 -0.07 13.70
C ASP A 333 1.14 -0.43 13.54
N LEU A 334 0.32 -0.11 14.55
CA LEU A 334 -1.14 -0.18 14.50
C LEU A 334 -1.73 1.20 14.80
N ARG A 335 -2.45 1.75 13.84
CA ARG A 335 -3.15 3.04 13.94
C ARG A 335 -4.65 2.82 13.95
N ILE A 336 -5.36 3.61 14.77
CA ILE A 336 -6.80 3.46 14.96
C ILE A 336 -7.49 4.83 14.94
N GLY A 337 -8.45 4.99 14.02
CA GLY A 337 -9.35 6.13 13.97
C GLY A 337 -10.76 5.70 14.38
N LEU A 338 -11.42 6.46 15.25
CA LEU A 338 -12.79 6.19 15.68
C LEU A 338 -13.69 7.40 15.44
N ALA A 339 -14.95 7.15 15.09
CA ALA A 339 -15.99 8.16 15.14
C ALA A 339 -17.30 7.53 15.62
N ALA A 340 -18.17 8.34 16.23
CA ALA A 340 -19.45 7.86 16.73
C ALA A 340 -20.62 8.74 16.27
N ARG A 341 -21.79 8.11 16.25
CA ARG A 341 -23.06 8.78 15.98
C ARG A 341 -23.39 9.82 17.06
N THR A 342 -23.22 9.47 18.33
CA THR A 342 -23.49 10.32 19.51
C THR A 342 -24.87 10.97 19.42
N GLY A 343 -25.92 10.17 19.22
CA GLY A 343 -27.30 10.64 19.09
C GLY A 343 -27.64 11.51 17.88
N ARG A 344 -26.71 11.76 16.95
CA ARG A 344 -26.96 12.55 15.72
C ARG A 344 -27.59 11.68 14.62
N ALA A 345 -28.43 12.28 13.78
CA ALA A 345 -28.78 11.68 12.48
C ALA A 345 -27.62 11.93 11.49
N LEU A 346 -26.93 10.87 11.09
CA LEU A 346 -25.75 10.92 10.22
C LEU A 346 -25.89 9.89 9.10
N ALA A 347 -25.44 10.27 7.91
CA ALA A 347 -25.21 9.33 6.82
C ALA A 347 -23.90 8.55 7.06
N ALA A 348 -23.83 7.31 6.56
CA ALA A 348 -22.63 6.48 6.66
C ALA A 348 -21.38 7.18 6.10
N ASP A 349 -21.51 7.83 4.93
CA ASP A 349 -20.41 8.60 4.31
C ASP A 349 -19.78 9.62 5.26
N ARG A 350 -20.62 10.26 6.09
CA ARG A 350 -20.14 11.25 7.05
C ARG A 350 -19.38 10.61 8.20
N LEU A 351 -19.90 9.51 8.75
CA LEU A 351 -19.26 8.82 9.85
C LEU A 351 -17.94 8.17 9.42
N ILE A 352 -17.91 7.59 8.22
CA ILE A 352 -16.69 7.10 7.56
C ILE A 352 -15.67 8.24 7.45
N LEU A 353 -16.07 9.38 6.88
CA LEU A 353 -15.17 10.53 6.73
C LEU A 353 -14.63 11.03 8.08
N GLU A 354 -15.45 11.07 9.12
CA GLU A 354 -15.03 11.45 10.47
C GLU A 354 -13.99 10.46 11.04
N ALA A 355 -14.21 9.16 10.89
CA ALA A 355 -13.27 8.13 11.33
C ALA A 355 -11.97 8.14 10.49
N SER A 356 -12.07 8.34 9.17
CA SER A 356 -10.91 8.45 8.28
C SER A 356 -10.04 9.66 8.65
N LYS A 357 -10.64 10.81 8.95
CA LYS A 357 -9.89 11.99 9.43
C LYS A 357 -9.23 11.76 10.79
N ALA A 358 -9.88 11.03 11.68
CA ALA A 358 -9.25 10.63 12.93
C ALA A 358 -8.04 9.71 12.67
N LEU A 359 -8.18 8.75 11.77
CA LEU A 359 -7.09 7.86 11.36
C LEU A 359 -5.94 8.64 10.70
N GLU A 360 -6.22 9.57 9.78
CA GLU A 360 -5.21 10.45 9.15
C GLU A 360 -4.43 11.25 10.21
N ARG A 361 -5.11 11.73 11.25
CA ARG A 361 -4.47 12.49 12.33
C ARG A 361 -3.46 11.66 13.13
N THR A 362 -3.64 10.34 13.24
CA THR A 362 -2.64 9.44 13.84
C THR A 362 -1.32 9.42 13.04
N GLN A 363 -1.35 9.80 11.76
CA GLN A 363 -0.16 9.87 10.91
C GLN A 363 0.66 11.13 11.18
N THR A 364 -0.02 12.24 11.49
CA THR A 364 0.59 13.53 11.82
C THR A 364 1.02 13.66 13.28
N GLU A 365 0.45 12.85 14.18
CA GLU A 365 0.73 12.84 15.62
C GLU A 365 1.27 11.46 16.06
N PRO A 366 2.59 11.20 15.95
CA PRO A 366 3.17 9.89 16.24
C PRO A 366 3.02 9.41 17.68
N ASP A 367 2.73 10.29 18.64
CA ASP A 367 2.52 9.88 20.04
C ASP A 367 1.07 9.40 20.31
N SER A 368 0.19 9.56 19.33
CA SER A 368 -1.25 9.29 19.41
C SER A 368 -1.69 8.23 18.38
N PRO A 369 -1.39 6.93 18.58
CA PRO A 369 -1.75 5.86 17.65
C PRO A 369 -3.26 5.58 17.59
N ILE A 370 -4.03 6.13 18.54
CA ILE A 370 -5.49 6.02 18.59
C ILE A 370 -6.06 7.43 18.70
N VAL A 371 -6.91 7.82 17.74
CA VAL A 371 -7.57 9.12 17.73
C VAL A 371 -9.08 8.92 17.57
N ALA A 372 -9.85 9.64 18.39
CA ALA A 372 -11.31 9.66 18.30
C ALA A 372 -11.79 11.02 17.75
N PHE A 373 -12.64 10.99 16.73
CA PHE A 373 -13.32 12.17 16.20
C PHE A 373 -14.49 12.54 17.12
N LYS A 374 -14.26 13.51 18.00
CA LYS A 374 -15.33 14.06 18.85
C LYS A 374 -16.02 15.22 18.13
N SER A 375 -17.19 14.94 17.57
CA SER A 375 -18.05 15.98 17.00
C SER A 375 -18.69 16.82 18.10
N ASP A 376 -18.63 18.14 17.97
CA ASP A 376 -19.44 19.06 18.77
C ASP A 376 -20.89 19.07 18.21
N PRO A 377 -21.89 18.53 18.93
CA PRO A 377 -23.25 18.39 18.42
C PRO A 377 -23.92 19.73 18.10
N GLU A 378 -23.56 20.80 18.84
CA GLU A 378 -24.13 22.13 18.63
C GLU A 378 -23.59 22.77 17.35
N LYS A 379 -22.28 22.65 17.12
CA LYS A 379 -21.65 23.10 15.87
C LYS A 379 -22.18 22.32 14.65
N TYR A 380 -22.45 21.03 14.80
CA TYR A 380 -23.03 20.23 13.72
C TYR A 380 -24.47 20.65 13.39
N ARG A 381 -25.32 20.89 14.40
CA ARG A 381 -26.68 21.42 14.20
C ARG A 381 -26.66 22.79 13.51
N ALA A 382 -25.73 23.66 13.89
CA ALA A 382 -25.53 24.96 13.23
C ALA A 382 -25.09 24.82 11.76
N TYR A 383 -24.21 23.87 11.46
CA TYR A 383 -23.73 23.58 10.10
C TYR A 383 -24.83 23.03 9.18
N ILE A 384 -25.68 22.11 9.66
CA ILE A 384 -26.81 21.61 8.88
C ILE A 384 -27.83 22.73 8.62
N LYS A 385 -28.09 23.58 9.62
CA LYS A 385 -29.01 24.72 9.48
C LYS A 385 -28.53 25.77 8.48
N SER A 386 -27.22 25.98 8.33
CA SER A 386 -26.66 26.93 7.36
C SER A 386 -26.67 26.38 5.92
N ARG A 387 -26.57 25.06 5.72
CA ARG A 387 -26.71 24.43 4.39
C ARG A 387 -28.16 24.22 3.95
N GLY A 388 -29.10 24.01 4.87
CA GLY A 388 -30.54 23.91 4.55
C GLY A 388 -31.17 25.20 4.04
N LYS A 389 -30.46 26.34 4.06
CA LYS A 389 -30.92 27.64 3.52
C LYS A 389 -30.46 27.94 2.08
N LYS A 390 -29.74 27.01 1.44
CA LYS A 390 -29.39 27.08 0.01
C LYS A 390 -30.02 25.92 -0.78
N ALA A 391 -31.32 25.74 -0.61
CA ALA A 391 -32.18 24.98 -1.51
C ALA A 391 -33.33 25.89 -1.93
#